data_AF-A0AB73BPY4-F1
#
_entry.id   AF-A0AB73BPY4-F1
#
_cell.length_a   1.000
_cell.length_b   1.000
_cell.length_c   1.000
_cell.angle_alpha   90.00
_cell.angle_beta   90.00
_cell.angle_gamma   90.00
#
_symmetry.space_group_name_H-M   'P 1'
#
loop_
_entity.id
_entity.type
_entity.pdbx_description
1 polymer ?
#
loop_
_entity_poly.entity_id
_entity_poly.type
_entity_poly.pdbx_seq_one_letter_code
_entity_poly.pdbx_strand_id
1 'polypeptide(L)'
;MVTTFNRYFATWNKNIKFIQEIKLVSASERQTRFQLSITDPEKKINTDWASYPEDTSQAWLATVLKEFPFIDEDKTNYPIVDLTYTKRMRTVLCSTLLLKNGIEYKRYAPMRETVALVKNEREFNGAIFLNDGKILKDKGLNQIAAILER
;
A
#
# COMPACT_ATOMS: atom_id res chain seq x y z
N MET A 1 15.41 -21.49 -11.34
CA MET A 1 15.99 -20.59 -10.32
C MET A 1 14.85 -19.92 -9.59
N VAL A 2 14.76 -20.08 -8.27
CA VAL A 2 13.72 -19.41 -7.47
C VAL A 2 14.19 -17.99 -7.19
N THR A 3 13.42 -17.01 -7.60
CA THR A 3 13.72 -15.59 -7.33
C THR A 3 12.72 -15.05 -6.32
N THR A 4 13.21 -14.37 -5.29
CA THR A 4 12.39 -13.76 -4.25
C THR A 4 12.52 -12.25 -4.29
N PHE A 5 11.40 -11.55 -4.15
CA PHE A 5 11.33 -10.09 -4.11
C PHE A 5 10.56 -9.66 -2.87
N ASN A 6 11.00 -8.56 -2.25
CA ASN A 6 10.36 -8.02 -1.07
C ASN A 6 9.73 -6.66 -1.40
N ARG A 7 8.47 -6.50 -1.01
CA ARG A 7 7.80 -5.20 -0.95
C ARG A 7 7.61 -4.81 0.50
N TYR A 8 7.80 -3.54 0.79
CA TYR A 8 7.79 -3.02 2.15
C TYR A 8 6.63 -2.05 2.29
N PHE A 9 5.86 -2.17 3.36
CA PHE A 9 4.69 -1.36 3.59
C PHE A 9 4.63 -0.86 5.04
N ALA A 10 3.97 0.27 5.24
CA ALA A 10 3.55 0.72 6.55
C ALA A 10 2.23 1.46 6.47
N THR A 11 1.43 1.41 7.54
CA THR A 11 0.37 2.40 7.73
C THR A 11 0.98 3.79 7.89
N TRP A 12 0.25 4.83 7.51
CA TRP A 12 0.74 6.21 7.58
C TRP A 12 1.24 6.64 8.95
N ASN A 13 0.55 6.23 10.03
CA ASN A 13 0.95 6.46 11.42
C ASN A 13 2.20 5.67 11.84
N LYS A 14 2.68 4.76 10.97
CA LYS A 14 3.82 3.86 11.19
C LYS A 14 3.62 2.84 12.31
N ASN A 15 2.40 2.70 12.84
CA ASN A 15 2.06 1.75 13.90
C ASN A 15 2.19 0.31 13.39
N ILE A 16 1.79 0.08 12.14
CA ILE A 16 1.82 -1.22 11.50
C ILE A 16 2.80 -1.16 10.34
N LYS A 17 3.73 -2.10 10.31
CA LYS A 17 4.67 -2.30 9.20
C LYS A 17 4.54 -3.73 8.75
N PHE A 18 4.60 -3.96 7.45
CA PHE A 18 4.63 -5.32 6.95
C PHE A 18 5.48 -5.44 5.69
N ILE A 19 6.05 -6.62 5.53
CA ILE A 19 6.85 -7.02 4.38
C ILE A 19 6.05 -8.08 3.65
N GLN A 20 5.86 -7.88 2.36
CA GLN A 20 5.36 -8.91 1.48
C GLN A 20 6.55 -9.55 0.78
N GLU A 21 6.74 -10.84 0.98
CA GLU A 21 7.70 -11.63 0.25
C GLU A 21 6.99 -12.33 -0.90
N ILE A 22 7.53 -12.19 -2.11
CA ILE A 22 6.98 -12.78 -3.33
C ILE A 22 8.03 -13.71 -3.91
N LYS A 23 7.67 -14.97 -4.06
CA LYS A 23 8.51 -16.04 -4.60
C LYS A 23 8.02 -16.43 -5.98
N LEU A 24 8.89 -16.32 -6.98
CA LEU A 24 8.65 -16.85 -8.33
C LEU A 24 9.06 -18.33 -8.32
N VAL A 25 8.07 -19.23 -8.37
CA VAL A 25 8.27 -20.68 -8.39
C VAL A 25 8.48 -21.16 -9.83
N SER A 26 7.68 -20.62 -10.76
CA SER A 26 7.79 -20.87 -12.21
C SER A 26 7.36 -19.62 -13.01
N ALA A 27 7.33 -19.70 -14.34
CA ALA A 27 6.88 -18.59 -15.20
C ALA A 27 5.44 -18.15 -14.92
N SER A 28 4.57 -19.10 -14.52
CA SER A 28 3.16 -18.89 -14.25
C SER A 28 2.80 -18.98 -12.76
N GLU A 29 3.70 -19.49 -11.92
CA GLU A 29 3.42 -19.70 -10.50
C GLU A 29 4.21 -18.73 -9.62
N ARG A 30 3.45 -17.95 -8.85
CA ARG A 30 3.97 -17.05 -7.82
C ARG A 30 3.35 -17.41 -6.49
N GLN A 31 4.14 -17.31 -5.43
CA GLN A 31 3.69 -17.47 -4.05
C GLN A 31 3.99 -16.20 -3.27
N THR A 32 3.17 -15.90 -2.26
CA THR A 32 3.41 -14.78 -1.35
C THR A 32 3.25 -15.18 0.10
N ARG A 33 3.93 -14.48 0.97
CA ARG A 33 3.63 -14.44 2.40
C ARG A 33 3.86 -13.05 2.95
N PHE A 34 3.24 -12.76 4.07
CA PHE A 34 3.37 -11.50 4.77
C PHE A 34 4.07 -11.69 6.10
N GLN A 35 4.97 -10.77 6.41
CA GLN A 35 5.56 -10.63 7.73
C GLN A 35 5.17 -9.26 8.28
N LEU A 36 4.42 -9.23 9.36
CA LEU A 36 3.86 -8.02 9.96
C LEU A 36 4.50 -7.76 11.33
N SER A 37 4.76 -6.48 11.60
CA SER A 37 5.28 -5.95 12.86
C SER A 37 4.41 -4.78 13.30
N ILE A 38 3.79 -4.91 14.47
CA ILE A 38 3.04 -3.84 15.13
C ILE A 38 3.92 -3.25 16.22
N THR A 39 3.94 -1.92 16.32
CA THR A 39 4.77 -1.20 17.30
C THR A 39 4.10 -1.15 18.68
N ASP A 40 2.76 -1.09 18.73
CA ASP A 40 1.99 -1.05 19.97
C ASP A 40 0.64 -1.80 19.79
N PRO A 41 0.45 -2.98 20.41
CA PRO A 41 1.43 -3.76 21.18
C PRO A 41 2.52 -4.35 20.26
N GLU A 42 3.72 -4.61 20.81
CA GLU A 42 4.76 -5.31 20.04
C GLU A 42 4.28 -6.71 19.66
N LYS A 43 3.94 -6.89 18.37
CA LYS A 43 3.42 -8.14 17.84
C LYS A 43 4.03 -8.40 16.48
N LYS A 44 4.53 -9.62 16.29
CA LYS A 44 5.02 -10.11 15.00
C LYS A 44 4.10 -11.23 14.52
N ILE A 45 3.63 -11.12 13.28
CA ILE A 45 2.74 -12.11 12.65
C ILE A 45 3.38 -12.52 11.33
N ASN A 46 3.52 -13.81 11.09
CA ASN A 46 3.98 -14.34 9.81
C ASN A 46 2.88 -15.24 9.24
N THR A 47 2.54 -15.03 7.97
CA THR A 47 1.63 -15.92 7.25
C THR A 47 2.41 -17.05 6.57
N ASP A 48 1.72 -18.14 6.27
CA ASP A 48 2.27 -19.19 5.41
C ASP A 48 2.38 -18.71 3.95
N TRP A 49 3.14 -19.47 3.15
CA TRP A 49 3.19 -19.26 1.71
C TRP A 49 1.85 -19.64 1.09
N ALA A 50 1.19 -18.66 0.50
CA ALA A 50 -0.01 -18.84 -0.29
C ALA A 50 0.29 -18.64 -1.78
N SER A 51 -0.57 -19.16 -2.66
CA SER A 51 -0.56 -18.72 -4.06
C SER A 51 -0.73 -17.21 -4.12
N TYR A 52 -0.05 -16.53 -5.05
CA TYR A 52 -0.13 -15.08 -5.23
C TYR A 52 -1.07 -14.73 -6.40
N PRO A 53 -2.37 -14.49 -6.14
CA PRO A 53 -3.36 -14.30 -7.21
C PRO A 53 -3.48 -12.83 -7.68
N GLU A 54 -2.65 -11.91 -7.17
CA GLU A 54 -3.01 -10.49 -7.16
C GLU A 54 -2.49 -9.74 -8.39
N ASP A 55 -3.26 -9.82 -9.47
CA ASP A 55 -3.03 -9.01 -10.68
C ASP A 55 -3.48 -7.54 -10.52
N THR A 56 -4.24 -7.24 -9.46
CA THR A 56 -4.80 -5.90 -9.20
C THR A 56 -4.49 -5.42 -7.78
N SER A 57 -4.43 -4.10 -7.58
CA SER A 57 -4.17 -3.54 -6.24
C SER A 57 -5.34 -3.79 -5.29
N GLN A 58 -6.56 -3.91 -5.82
CA GLN A 58 -7.74 -4.20 -5.03
C GLN A 58 -7.72 -5.64 -4.49
N ALA A 59 -7.34 -6.61 -5.32
CA ALA A 59 -7.14 -8.00 -4.87
C ALA A 59 -6.05 -8.07 -3.79
N TRP A 60 -4.95 -7.34 -3.99
CA TRP A 60 -3.88 -7.20 -2.98
C TRP A 60 -4.38 -6.65 -1.66
N LEU A 61 -5.12 -5.53 -1.70
CA LEU A 61 -5.65 -4.93 -0.48
C LEU A 61 -6.61 -5.90 0.23
N ALA A 62 -7.47 -6.59 -0.52
CA ALA A 62 -8.40 -7.57 0.04
C ALA A 62 -7.67 -8.72 0.76
N THR A 63 -6.58 -9.25 0.20
CA THR A 63 -5.75 -10.27 0.87
C THR A 63 -5.11 -9.71 2.14
N VAL A 64 -4.52 -8.52 2.09
CA VAL A 64 -3.89 -7.87 3.25
C VAL A 64 -4.92 -7.71 4.38
N LEU A 65 -6.11 -7.22 4.06
CA LEU A 65 -7.19 -7.03 5.06
C LEU A 65 -7.80 -8.35 5.55
N LYS A 66 -7.78 -9.40 4.73
CA LYS A 66 -8.20 -10.74 5.16
C LYS A 66 -7.22 -11.35 6.16
N GLU A 67 -5.92 -11.25 5.90
CA GLU A 67 -4.88 -11.77 6.80
C GLU A 67 -4.74 -10.89 8.06
N PHE A 68 -5.01 -9.59 7.94
CA PHE A 68 -4.85 -8.59 8.99
C PHE A 68 -6.08 -7.68 9.13
N PRO A 69 -7.22 -8.20 9.61
CA PRO A 69 -8.49 -7.45 9.68
C PRO A 69 -8.41 -6.19 10.55
N PHE A 70 -7.56 -6.22 11.58
CA PHE A 70 -7.33 -5.08 12.47
C PHE A 70 -6.75 -3.84 11.76
N ILE A 71 -6.19 -3.97 10.55
CA ILE A 71 -5.75 -2.81 9.75
C ILE A 71 -6.94 -1.97 9.30
N ASP A 72 -8.07 -2.60 8.93
CA ASP A 72 -9.29 -1.88 8.56
C ASP A 72 -10.04 -1.36 9.81
N GLU A 73 -9.94 -2.10 10.92
CA GLU A 73 -10.51 -1.70 12.22
C GLU A 73 -9.73 -0.56 12.89
N ASP A 74 -8.53 -0.23 12.42
CA ASP A 74 -7.79 0.95 12.87
C ASP A 74 -8.60 2.22 12.53
N LYS A 75 -9.29 2.73 13.55
CA LYS A 75 -10.19 3.90 13.50
C LYS A 75 -9.54 5.18 12.96
N THR A 76 -8.23 5.18 12.79
CA THR A 76 -7.45 6.35 12.36
C THR A 76 -7.45 6.59 10.84
N ASN A 77 -7.96 5.66 10.02
CA ASN A 77 -8.22 5.90 8.58
C ASN A 77 -6.94 6.23 7.77
N TYR A 78 -5.81 5.68 8.19
CA TYR A 78 -4.53 5.93 7.54
C TYR A 78 -4.28 4.98 6.37
N PRO A 79 -3.90 5.49 5.19
CA PRO A 79 -3.62 4.64 4.06
C PRO A 79 -2.37 3.81 4.32
N ILE A 80 -2.34 2.63 3.73
CA ILE A 80 -1.13 1.82 3.63
C ILE A 80 -0.21 2.43 2.57
N VAL A 81 1.06 2.63 2.89
CA VAL A 81 2.05 3.23 1.99
C VAL A 81 3.07 2.18 1.60
N ASP A 82 3.28 2.01 0.29
CA ASP A 82 4.40 1.25 -0.24
C ASP A 82 5.70 2.04 -0.04
N LEU A 83 6.61 1.47 0.73
CA LEU A 83 7.92 2.02 1.08
C LEU A 83 9.06 1.35 0.32
N THR A 84 8.76 0.47 -0.65
CA THR A 84 9.77 -0.28 -1.40
C THR A 84 10.74 0.67 -2.12
N TYR A 85 10.26 1.79 -2.64
CA TYR A 85 11.08 2.86 -3.23
C TYR A 85 12.20 3.36 -2.32
N THR A 86 12.03 3.33 -0.99
CA THR A 86 13.07 3.76 -0.04
C THR A 86 14.23 2.78 0.06
N LYS A 87 14.02 1.53 -0.36
CA LYS A 87 15.01 0.45 -0.36
C LYS A 87 15.68 0.27 -1.72
N ARG A 88 15.13 0.88 -2.78
CA ARG A 88 15.64 0.80 -4.15
C ARG A 88 16.54 1.99 -4.44
N MET A 89 17.64 1.78 -5.16
CA MET A 89 18.53 2.86 -5.63
C MET A 89 17.97 3.61 -6.87
N ARG A 90 16.68 3.46 -7.18
CA ARG A 90 16.05 4.03 -8.38
C ARG A 90 14.79 4.79 -8.00
N THR A 91 14.59 5.95 -8.61
CA THR A 91 13.36 6.74 -8.46
C THR A 91 12.25 6.10 -9.29
N VAL A 92 11.15 5.73 -8.64
CA VAL A 92 9.94 5.28 -9.34
C VAL A 92 9.03 6.48 -9.60
N LEU A 93 8.72 6.71 -10.87
CA LEU A 93 7.99 7.90 -11.35
C LEU A 93 6.48 7.66 -11.48
N CYS A 94 5.98 6.54 -10.97
CA CYS A 94 4.57 6.18 -11.03
C CYS A 94 4.12 5.69 -9.65
N SER A 95 3.02 6.26 -9.17
CA SER A 95 2.36 5.86 -7.95
C SER A 95 0.86 5.71 -8.21
N THR A 96 0.20 4.89 -7.41
CA THR A 96 -1.26 4.70 -7.48
C THR A 96 -1.87 5.04 -6.14
N LEU A 97 -2.87 5.93 -6.14
CA LEU A 97 -3.80 6.10 -5.03
C LEU A 97 -4.93 5.09 -5.21
N LEU A 98 -4.99 4.09 -4.35
CA LEU A 98 -6.10 3.14 -4.29
C LEU A 98 -7.13 3.67 -3.29
N LEU A 99 -8.36 3.84 -3.74
CA LEU A 99 -9.48 4.20 -2.88
C LEU A 99 -10.13 2.98 -2.24
N LYS A 100 -10.82 3.17 -1.11
CA LYS A 100 -11.57 2.13 -0.39
C LYS A 100 -12.64 1.45 -1.24
N ASN A 101 -13.17 2.14 -2.24
CA ASN A 101 -14.15 1.59 -3.19
C ASN A 101 -13.49 0.83 -4.37
N GLY A 102 -12.18 0.62 -4.34
CA GLY A 102 -11.42 -0.10 -5.37
C GLY A 102 -10.96 0.75 -6.56
N ILE A 103 -11.35 2.02 -6.64
CA ILE A 103 -10.91 2.89 -7.74
C ILE A 103 -9.42 3.21 -7.59
N GLU A 104 -8.67 3.06 -8.68
CA GLU A 104 -7.25 3.38 -8.76
C GLU A 104 -7.02 4.70 -9.51
N TYR A 105 -6.25 5.60 -8.91
CA TYR A 105 -5.78 6.83 -9.53
C TYR A 105 -4.27 6.82 -9.68
N LYS A 106 -3.80 6.69 -10.92
CA LYS A 106 -2.38 6.78 -11.24
C LYS A 106 -1.90 8.22 -11.13
N ARG A 107 -0.73 8.43 -10.55
CA ARG A 107 -0.01 9.69 -10.52
C ARG A 107 1.39 9.46 -11.08
N TYR A 108 1.73 10.21 -12.11
CA TYR A 108 3.04 10.17 -12.76
C TYR A 108 4.02 11.11 -12.02
N ALA A 109 4.21 10.82 -10.73
CA ALA A 109 5.11 11.55 -9.86
C ALA A 109 5.86 10.57 -8.94
N PRO A 110 7.05 10.94 -8.46
CA PRO A 110 7.78 10.15 -7.46
C PRO A 110 6.90 9.77 -6.26
N MET A 111 7.03 8.52 -5.80
CA MET A 111 6.28 8.02 -4.64
C MET A 111 6.43 8.93 -3.40
N ARG A 112 7.64 9.46 -3.17
CA ARG A 112 7.92 10.43 -2.10
C ARG A 112 7.08 11.70 -2.21
N GLU A 113 6.90 12.22 -3.43
CA GLU A 113 6.12 13.43 -3.68
C GLU A 113 4.63 13.15 -3.51
N THR A 114 4.13 12.02 -4.01
CA THR A 114 2.73 11.62 -3.81
C THR A 114 2.39 11.45 -2.33
N VAL A 115 3.29 10.84 -1.55
CA VAL A 115 3.13 10.74 -0.10
C VAL A 115 3.13 12.13 0.56
N ALA A 116 4.06 13.01 0.19
CA ALA A 116 4.11 14.38 0.73
C ALA A 116 2.84 15.18 0.40
N LEU A 117 2.33 15.06 -0.84
CA LEU A 117 1.09 15.69 -1.25
C LEU A 117 -0.08 15.20 -0.40
N VAL A 118 -0.30 13.89 -0.33
CA VAL A 118 -1.42 13.34 0.46
C VAL A 118 -1.31 13.75 1.94
N LYS A 119 -0.08 13.87 2.47
CA LYS A 119 0.15 14.41 3.81
C LYS A 119 -0.38 15.83 3.94
N ASN A 120 0.12 16.72 3.08
CA ASN A 120 -0.17 18.15 3.15
C ASN A 120 -1.65 18.42 2.94
N GLU A 121 -2.27 17.81 1.93
CA GLU A 121 -3.68 18.02 1.65
C GLU A 121 -4.58 17.52 2.80
N ARG A 122 -4.21 16.44 3.50
CA ARG A 122 -4.94 15.99 4.69
C ARG A 122 -4.76 16.93 5.88
N GLU A 123 -3.56 17.47 6.08
CA GLU A 123 -3.24 18.35 7.21
C GLU A 123 -3.90 19.72 7.07
N PHE A 124 -3.98 20.24 5.84
CA PHE A 124 -4.51 21.57 5.55
C PHE A 124 -5.95 21.56 5.01
N ASN A 125 -6.66 20.43 5.06
CA ASN A 125 -8.01 20.25 4.47
C ASN A 125 -8.08 20.72 3.00
N GLY A 126 -7.04 20.40 2.23
CA GLY A 126 -6.93 20.79 0.84
C GLY A 126 -7.58 19.79 -0.12
N ALA A 127 -7.02 19.70 -1.33
CA ALA A 127 -7.60 18.95 -2.43
C ALA A 127 -6.54 18.31 -3.33
N ILE A 128 -6.77 17.05 -3.70
CA ILE A 128 -5.97 16.34 -4.70
C ILE A 128 -6.76 16.29 -6.01
N PHE A 129 -6.21 16.91 -7.03
CA PHE A 129 -6.69 16.79 -8.40
C PHE A 129 -6.26 15.45 -8.99
N LEU A 130 -7.23 14.74 -9.54
CA LEU A 130 -7.07 13.44 -10.18
C LEU A 130 -7.01 13.61 -11.69
N ASN A 131 -6.38 12.66 -12.39
CA ASN A 131 -6.16 12.76 -13.83
C ASN A 131 -7.46 12.66 -14.65
N ASP A 132 -8.56 12.16 -14.06
CA ASP A 132 -9.89 12.12 -14.69
C ASP A 132 -10.68 13.43 -14.46
N GLY A 133 -10.04 14.48 -13.96
CA GLY A 133 -10.66 15.77 -13.65
C GLY A 133 -11.42 15.78 -12.33
N LYS A 134 -11.49 14.66 -11.59
CA LYS A 134 -12.11 14.62 -10.27
C LYS A 134 -11.20 15.23 -9.21
N ILE A 135 -11.81 15.61 -8.09
CA ILE A 135 -11.15 16.24 -6.97
C ILE A 135 -11.44 15.43 -5.71
N LEU A 136 -10.41 14.95 -5.03
CA LEU A 136 -10.50 14.41 -3.68
C LEU A 136 -10.25 15.55 -2.70
N LYS A 137 -11.26 15.95 -1.92
CA LYS A 137 -11.17 17.00 -0.90
C LYS A 137 -11.85 16.56 0.38
N ASP A 138 -11.56 17.23 1.48
CA ASP A 138 -12.21 17.01 2.78
C ASP A 138 -12.20 15.49 3.16
N LYS A 139 -13.36 14.94 3.51
CA LYS A 139 -13.59 13.52 3.79
C LYS A 139 -13.22 12.59 2.63
N GLY A 140 -13.13 13.10 1.40
CA GLY A 140 -12.68 12.35 0.23
C GLY A 140 -11.21 11.92 0.32
N LEU A 141 -10.36 12.69 1.02
CA LEU A 141 -8.96 12.29 1.25
C LEU A 141 -8.86 11.07 2.17
N ASN A 142 -9.84 10.88 3.07
CA ASN A 142 -9.94 9.71 3.95
C ASN A 142 -10.39 8.44 3.21
N GLN A 143 -10.81 8.55 1.95
CA GLN A 143 -11.15 7.40 1.11
C GLN A 143 -9.91 6.74 0.50
N ILE A 144 -8.73 7.35 0.61
CA ILE A 144 -7.47 6.72 0.16
C ILE A 144 -7.15 5.57 1.12
N ALA A 145 -7.19 4.34 0.59
CA ALA A 145 -6.89 3.10 1.31
C ALA A 145 -5.40 2.74 1.23
N ALA A 146 -4.78 2.96 0.07
CA ALA A 146 -3.35 2.72 -0.09
C ALA A 146 -2.71 3.69 -1.09
N ILE A 147 -1.41 3.94 -0.92
CA ILE A 147 -0.53 4.55 -1.91
C ILE A 147 0.48 3.49 -2.30
N LEU A 148 0.53 3.14 -3.58
CA LEU A 148 1.31 2.01 -4.08
C LEU A 148 2.30 2.45 -5.15
N GLU A 149 3.47 1.81 -5.16
CA GLU A 149 4.45 1.92 -6.24
C GLU A 149 3.97 1.08 -7.44
N ARG A 150 4.09 1.61 -8.67
CA ARG A 150 3.69 0.95 -9.92
C ARG A 150 4.71 1.11 -11.03
#